data_AF-A0A4V6YC99-F1
#
_entry.id   AF-A0A4V6YC99-F1
#
_cell.length_a   1.000
_cell.length_b   1.000
_cell.length_c   1.000
_cell.angle_alpha   90.00
_cell.angle_beta   90.00
_cell.angle_gamma   90.00
#
_symmetry.space_group_name_H-M   'P 1'
#
loop_
_entity.id
_entity.type
_entity.pdbx_description
1 polymer ?
#
loop_
_entity_poly.entity_id
_entity_poly.type
_entity_poly.pdbx_seq_one_letter_code
_entity_poly.pdbx_strand_id
1 'polypeptide(L)'
;MTVVSNTSPLLNLALIERLELIDAQFGEVVAPTAVWDELTAGFDGRDRIEAFRDRGGIRVVSPEPTELRTEFERELDRGEAAAIAYAIDIDADRVLIDEREGRATATRHDVPVTGVVGILLRASSRGAIDLEAELDALREAGFWISDALYERALEMDEE
;
A
#
# COMPACT_ATOMS: atom_id res chain seq x y z
N MET A 1 10.70 11.91 -3.63
CA MET A 1 9.96 11.23 -2.56
C MET A 1 10.15 9.74 -2.76
N THR A 2 10.53 9.01 -1.73
CA THR A 2 10.70 7.56 -1.74
C THR A 2 9.56 6.96 -0.96
N VAL A 3 8.71 6.17 -1.64
CA VAL A 3 7.58 5.48 -1.02
C VAL A 3 7.80 3.98 -1.15
N VAL A 4 7.80 3.26 -0.04
CA VAL A 4 7.88 1.79 -0.04
C VAL A 4 6.48 1.21 0.12
N SER A 5 6.12 0.16 -0.60
CA SER A 5 4.79 -0.46 -0.51
C SER A 5 4.87 -1.89 -0.02
N ASN A 6 3.87 -2.28 0.79
CA ASN A 6 3.49 -3.68 0.97
C ASN A 6 2.58 -4.16 -0.18
N THR A 7 2.25 -5.45 -0.13
CA THR A 7 1.36 -6.19 -1.03
C THR A 7 -0.04 -5.58 -1.05
N SER A 8 -0.70 -5.45 0.11
CA SER A 8 -2.12 -5.14 0.19
C SER A 8 -2.55 -3.82 -0.49
N PRO A 9 -1.85 -2.68 -0.37
CA PRO A 9 -2.31 -1.46 -1.03
C PRO A 9 -2.24 -1.53 -2.55
N LEU A 10 -1.20 -2.18 -3.09
CA LEU A 10 -1.04 -2.37 -4.54
C LEU A 10 -2.05 -3.36 -5.09
N LEU A 11 -2.26 -4.46 -4.38
CA LEU A 11 -3.27 -5.46 -4.72
C LEU A 11 -4.68 -4.83 -4.74
N ASN A 12 -5.06 -4.13 -3.68
CA ASN A 12 -6.37 -3.51 -3.56
C ASN A 12 -6.62 -2.47 -4.66
N LEU A 13 -5.64 -1.61 -4.98
CA LEU A 13 -5.74 -0.69 -6.11
C LEU A 13 -5.82 -1.41 -7.46
N ALA A 14 -5.14 -2.55 -7.64
CA ALA A 14 -5.22 -3.33 -8.86
C ALA A 14 -6.59 -4.00 -9.06
N LEU A 15 -7.22 -4.43 -7.96
CA LEU A 15 -8.54 -5.06 -7.96
C LEU A 15 -9.64 -4.06 -8.37
N ILE A 16 -9.55 -2.82 -7.90
CA ILE A 16 -10.50 -1.74 -8.25
C ILE A 16 -10.08 -0.93 -9.50
N GLU A 17 -9.02 -1.34 -10.20
CA GLU A 17 -8.51 -0.67 -11.40
C GLU A 17 -8.09 0.81 -11.18
N ARG A 18 -7.39 1.07 -10.07
CA ARG A 18 -6.91 2.40 -9.64
C ARG A 18 -5.40 2.50 -9.40
N LEU A 19 -4.59 1.64 -10.02
CA LEU A 19 -3.13 1.69 -9.89
C LEU A 19 -2.52 3.03 -10.34
N GLU A 20 -3.16 3.75 -11.27
CA GLU A 20 -2.76 5.08 -11.71
C GLU A 20 -2.74 6.12 -10.58
N LEU A 21 -3.43 5.88 -9.46
CA LEU A 21 -3.36 6.75 -8.28
C LEU A 21 -1.98 6.72 -7.63
N ILE A 22 -1.21 5.64 -7.79
CA ILE A 22 0.18 5.58 -7.36
C ILE A 22 1.02 6.57 -8.17
N ASP A 23 0.92 6.53 -9.50
CA ASP A 23 1.64 7.44 -10.40
C ASP A 23 1.29 8.91 -10.08
N ALA A 24 0.00 9.20 -9.91
CA ALA A 24 -0.50 10.55 -9.65
C ALA A 24 -0.10 11.13 -8.28
N GLN A 25 0.18 10.29 -7.29
CA GLN A 25 0.48 10.73 -5.92
C GLN A 25 1.95 10.61 -5.55
N PHE A 26 2.66 9.63 -6.11
CA PHE A 26 4.01 9.25 -5.70
C PHE A 26 4.99 9.14 -6.89
N GLY A 27 4.49 9.01 -8.13
CA GLY A 27 5.29 8.81 -9.33
C GLY A 27 5.75 7.36 -9.49
N GLU A 28 6.45 6.81 -8.50
CA GLU A 28 6.77 5.38 -8.39
C GLU A 28 6.64 4.93 -6.94
N VAL A 29 6.53 3.61 -6.73
CA VAL A 29 6.77 3.00 -5.41
C VAL A 29 7.87 1.96 -5.48
N VAL A 30 8.50 1.71 -4.35
CA VAL A 30 9.50 0.67 -4.17
C VAL A 30 8.87 -0.52 -3.49
N ALA A 31 9.07 -1.72 -4.02
CA ALA A 31 8.59 -2.96 -3.42
C ALA A 31 9.76 -3.92 -3.18
N PRO A 32 10.01 -4.38 -1.95
CA PRO A 32 10.95 -5.47 -1.70
C PRO A 32 10.55 -6.74 -2.47
N THR A 33 11.52 -7.60 -2.79
CA THR A 33 11.24 -8.87 -3.49
C THR A 33 10.22 -9.74 -2.76
N ALA A 34 10.22 -9.75 -1.42
CA ALA A 34 9.21 -10.49 -0.65
C ALA A 34 7.77 -10.02 -0.96
N VAL A 35 7.55 -8.70 -1.04
CA VAL A 35 6.28 -8.09 -1.44
C VAL A 35 5.94 -8.42 -2.90
N TRP A 36 6.93 -8.32 -3.79
CA TRP A 36 6.71 -8.61 -5.21
C TRP A 36 6.37 -10.08 -5.47
N ASP A 37 7.03 -11.00 -4.77
CA ASP A 37 6.81 -12.43 -4.90
C ASP A 37 5.41 -12.81 -4.40
N GLU A 38 4.95 -12.24 -3.29
CA GLU A 38 3.58 -12.39 -2.79
C GLU A 38 2.56 -11.79 -3.73
N LEU A 39 2.80 -10.56 -4.21
CA LEU A 39 1.96 -9.93 -5.22
C LEU A 39 1.84 -10.82 -6.44
N THR A 40 2.89 -11.46 -6.94
CA THR A 40 2.81 -12.25 -8.17
C THR A 40 2.34 -13.70 -7.95
N ALA A 41 2.08 -14.12 -6.70
CA ALA A 41 1.71 -15.49 -6.33
C ALA A 41 0.22 -15.82 -6.51
N GLY A 42 -0.31 -15.63 -7.71
CA GLY A 42 -1.55 -16.30 -8.16
C GLY A 42 -2.88 -15.62 -7.79
N PHE A 43 -2.92 -14.29 -7.71
CA PHE A 43 -4.17 -13.54 -7.59
C PHE A 43 -4.74 -13.08 -8.95
N ASP A 44 -6.05 -12.88 -9.01
CA ASP A 44 -6.75 -12.29 -10.15
C ASP A 44 -6.36 -10.80 -10.29
N GLY A 45 -5.61 -10.45 -11.33
CA GLY A 45 -5.12 -9.08 -11.56
C GLY A 45 -3.60 -8.95 -11.69
N ARG A 46 -2.86 -10.08 -11.65
CA ARG A 46 -1.41 -10.12 -11.86
C ARG A 46 -0.94 -9.35 -13.10
N ASP A 47 -1.60 -9.55 -14.24
CA ASP A 47 -1.24 -8.89 -15.51
C ASP A 47 -1.26 -7.36 -15.38
N ARG A 48 -2.17 -6.81 -14.56
CA ARG A 48 -2.25 -5.36 -14.32
C ARG A 48 -1.06 -4.86 -13.50
N ILE A 49 -0.67 -5.59 -12.46
CA ILE A 49 0.49 -5.25 -11.63
C ILE A 49 1.80 -5.40 -12.43
N GLU A 50 1.94 -6.45 -13.24
CA GLU A 50 3.10 -6.64 -14.12
C GLU A 50 3.18 -5.52 -15.17
N ALA A 51 2.07 -5.20 -15.84
CA ALA A 51 2.03 -4.07 -16.78
C ALA A 51 2.32 -2.72 -16.12
N PHE A 52 1.85 -2.53 -14.88
CA PHE A 52 2.12 -1.33 -14.07
C PHE A 52 3.60 -1.22 -13.70
N ARG A 53 4.25 -2.33 -13.34
CA ARG A 53 5.70 -2.38 -13.15
C ARG A 53 6.45 -2.06 -14.44
N ASP A 54 6.07 -2.68 -15.55
CA ASP A 54 6.78 -2.55 -16.83
C ASP A 54 6.77 -1.11 -17.38
N ARG A 55 5.72 -0.34 -17.06
CA ARG A 55 5.66 1.10 -17.39
C ARG A 55 6.36 2.01 -16.36
N GLY A 56 6.94 1.45 -15.30
CA GLY A 56 7.74 2.17 -14.31
C GLY A 56 7.04 2.52 -12.99
N GLY A 57 5.82 2.04 -12.74
CA GLY A 57 5.07 2.37 -11.52
C GLY A 57 5.58 1.66 -10.25
N ILE A 58 6.30 0.55 -10.40
CA ILE A 58 6.90 -0.23 -9.30
C ILE A 58 8.37 -0.49 -9.59
N ARG A 59 9.24 -0.11 -8.67
CA ARG A 59 10.64 -0.50 -8.64
C ARG A 59 10.84 -1.63 -7.63
N VAL A 60 11.14 -2.83 -8.12
CA VAL A 60 11.43 -3.99 -7.27
C VAL A 60 12.88 -3.97 -6.81
N VAL A 61 13.11 -4.16 -5.52
CA VAL A 61 14.44 -4.19 -4.89
C VAL A 61 14.61 -5.46 -4.07
N SER A 62 15.83 -5.99 -4.01
CA SER A 62 16.15 -7.17 -3.19
C SER A 62 17.06 -6.76 -2.04
N PRO A 63 16.50 -6.26 -0.92
CA PRO A 63 17.30 -5.88 0.22
C PRO A 63 17.82 -7.14 0.94
N GLU A 64 19.07 -7.07 1.40
CA GLU A 64 19.63 -8.09 2.26
C GLU A 64 18.83 -8.18 3.58
N PRO A 65 18.64 -9.38 4.16
CA PRO A 65 17.98 -9.51 5.44
C PRO A 65 18.73 -8.76 6.54
N THR A 66 18.03 -7.91 7.30
CA THR A 66 18.56 -7.20 8.46
C THR A 66 18.08 -7.83 9.78
N GLU A 67 18.75 -7.49 10.88
CA GLU A 67 18.29 -7.89 12.23
C GLU A 67 16.90 -7.31 12.52
N LEU A 68 16.67 -6.06 12.12
CA LEU A 68 15.38 -5.37 12.25
C LEU A 68 14.27 -6.10 11.50
N ARG A 69 14.53 -6.52 10.26
CA ARG A 69 13.58 -7.35 9.50
C ARG A 69 13.28 -8.66 10.24
N THR A 70 14.30 -9.33 10.75
CA THR A 70 14.14 -10.59 11.50
C THR A 70 13.33 -10.42 12.78
N GLU A 71 13.44 -9.26 13.43
CA GLU A 71 12.60 -8.90 14.58
C GLU A 71 11.14 -8.71 14.17
N PHE A 72 10.88 -7.94 13.12
CA PHE A 72 9.52 -7.70 12.62
C PHE A 72 8.81 -8.96 12.13
N GLU A 73 9.53 -9.91 11.51
CA GLU A 73 8.98 -11.21 11.07
C GLU A 73 8.44 -12.07 12.24
N ARG A 74 8.63 -11.67 13.50
CA ARG A 74 8.01 -12.33 14.68
C ARG A 74 6.54 -11.94 14.88
N GLU A 75 6.15 -10.76 14.41
CA GLU A 75 4.83 -10.18 14.62
C GLU A 75 4.09 -9.91 13.30
N LEU A 76 4.83 -9.70 12.21
CA LEU A 76 4.30 -9.35 10.89
C LEU A 76 4.56 -10.46 9.88
N ASP A 77 3.81 -10.45 8.77
CA ASP A 77 4.14 -11.30 7.64
C ASP A 77 5.45 -10.84 6.95
N ARG A 78 5.95 -11.67 6.02
CA ARG A 78 7.24 -11.45 5.37
C ARG A 78 7.25 -10.22 4.46
N GLY A 79 6.16 -9.96 3.74
CA GLY A 79 6.01 -8.79 2.89
C GLY A 79 6.02 -7.51 3.72
N GLU A 80 5.19 -7.45 4.76
CA GLU A 80 5.09 -6.31 5.67
C GLU A 80 6.41 -6.03 6.39
N ALA A 81 7.01 -7.06 7.00
CA ALA A 81 8.28 -6.92 7.71
C ALA A 81 9.38 -6.40 6.78
N ALA A 82 9.46 -6.93 5.56
CA ALA A 82 10.44 -6.47 4.57
C ALA A 82 10.19 -5.03 4.12
N ALA A 83 8.93 -4.63 3.89
CA ALA A 83 8.56 -3.29 3.48
C ALA A 83 8.93 -2.25 4.55
N ILE A 84 8.56 -2.50 5.81
CA ILE A 84 8.81 -1.56 6.91
C ILE A 84 10.30 -1.50 7.24
N ALA A 85 11.00 -2.63 7.36
CA ALA A 85 12.43 -2.63 7.63
C ALA A 85 13.21 -1.90 6.52
N TYR A 86 12.88 -2.15 5.26
CA TYR A 86 13.52 -1.47 4.15
C TYR A 86 13.20 0.03 4.10
N ALA A 87 11.96 0.42 4.44
CA ALA A 87 11.59 1.83 4.54
C ALA A 87 12.41 2.57 5.60
N ILE A 88 12.67 1.93 6.73
CA ILE A 88 13.53 2.49 7.80
C ILE A 88 14.98 2.58 7.32
N ASP A 89 15.52 1.52 6.72
CA ASP A 89 16.93 1.47 6.29
C ASP A 89 17.32 2.56 5.28
N ILE A 90 16.36 3.04 4.49
CA ILE A 90 16.59 4.07 3.47
C ILE A 90 16.04 5.45 3.83
N ASP A 91 15.54 5.63 5.05
CA ASP A 91 14.83 6.84 5.48
C ASP A 91 13.71 7.24 4.49
N ALA A 92 12.84 6.29 4.15
CA ALA A 92 11.75 6.51 3.21
C ALA A 92 10.76 7.57 3.73
N ASP A 93 10.26 8.41 2.82
CA ASP A 93 9.28 9.44 3.16
C ASP A 93 7.94 8.83 3.62
N ARG A 94 7.66 7.59 3.21
CA ARG A 94 6.40 6.89 3.50
C ARG A 94 6.47 5.39 3.24
N VAL A 95 5.69 4.63 4.01
CA VAL A 95 5.33 3.25 3.69
C VAL A 95 3.83 3.11 3.42
N LEU A 96 3.46 2.25 2.45
CA LEU A 96 2.08 1.89 2.15
C LEU A 96 1.71 0.58 2.86
N ILE A 97 0.79 0.65 3.83
CA ILE A 97 0.33 -0.47 4.66
C ILE A 97 -1.17 -0.31 4.99
N ASP A 98 -1.94 -1.39 4.82
CA ASP A 98 -3.36 -1.44 5.17
C ASP A 98 -3.58 -2.03 6.57
N GLU A 99 -2.79 -3.02 6.95
CA GLU A 99 -2.97 -3.80 8.17
C GLU A 99 -2.58 -3.00 9.42
N ARG A 100 -3.33 -3.25 10.51
CA ARG A 100 -3.19 -2.50 11.76
C ARG A 100 -1.83 -2.73 12.42
N GLU A 101 -1.32 -3.96 12.39
CA GLU A 101 -0.07 -4.35 13.03
C GLU A 101 1.13 -3.69 12.33
N GLY A 102 1.20 -3.79 11.00
CA GLY A 102 2.22 -3.10 10.20
C GLY A 102 2.16 -1.58 10.37
N ARG A 103 0.96 -0.97 10.35
CA ARG A 103 0.78 0.46 10.65
C ARG A 103 1.34 0.86 12.00
N ALA A 104 1.04 0.08 13.05
CA ALA A 104 1.51 0.35 14.39
C ALA A 104 3.04 0.20 14.49
N THR A 105 3.64 -0.76 13.80
CA THR A 105 5.08 -0.96 13.75
C THR A 105 5.77 0.20 13.04
N ALA A 106 5.36 0.55 11.81
CA ALA A 106 5.94 1.68 11.09
C ALA A 106 5.82 3.00 11.86
N THR A 107 4.68 3.25 12.52
CA THR A 107 4.48 4.44 13.35
C THR A 107 5.40 4.46 14.58
N ARG A 108 5.64 3.31 15.23
CA ARG A 108 6.58 3.19 16.36
C ARG A 108 8.03 3.52 15.97
N HIS A 109 8.35 3.41 14.69
CA HIS A 109 9.66 3.72 14.11
C HIS A 109 9.67 5.02 13.30
N ASP A 110 8.71 5.91 13.55
CA ASP A 110 8.62 7.25 12.94
C ASP A 110 8.54 7.26 11.39
N VAL A 111 8.15 6.14 10.78
CA VAL A 111 7.92 6.08 9.32
C VAL A 111 6.47 6.48 9.03
N PRO A 112 6.22 7.53 8.23
CA PRO A 112 4.86 7.93 7.88
C PRO A 112 4.13 6.81 7.12
N VAL A 113 2.88 6.54 7.49
CA VAL A 113 2.10 5.44 6.89
C VAL A 113 0.90 5.96 6.11
N THR A 114 0.54 5.28 5.03
CA THR A 114 -0.74 5.46 4.35
C THR A 114 -1.23 4.11 3.81
N GLY A 115 -2.53 3.86 3.85
CA GLY A 115 -3.12 2.65 3.25
C GLY A 115 -3.95 3.04 2.03
N VAL A 116 -4.56 2.07 1.37
CA VAL A 116 -5.41 2.26 0.19
C VAL A 116 -6.51 3.29 0.43
N VAL A 117 -7.20 3.23 1.56
CA VAL A 117 -8.25 4.22 1.92
C VAL A 117 -7.70 5.65 1.96
N GLY A 118 -6.48 5.83 2.47
CA GLY A 118 -5.83 7.16 2.49
C GLY A 118 -5.37 7.64 1.11
N ILE A 119 -5.05 6.72 0.20
CA ILE A 119 -4.76 7.02 -1.20
C ILE A 119 -6.05 7.47 -1.90
N LEU A 120 -7.17 6.77 -1.69
CA LEU A 120 -8.47 7.12 -2.25
C LEU A 120 -8.95 8.48 -1.74
N LEU A 121 -8.93 8.72 -0.42
CA LEU A 121 -9.25 10.02 0.18
C LEU A 121 -8.48 11.18 -0.46
N ARG A 122 -7.16 11.01 -0.67
CA ARG A 122 -6.35 12.03 -1.32
C ARG A 122 -6.71 12.24 -2.80
N ALA A 123 -7.13 11.19 -3.49
CA ALA A 123 -7.57 11.31 -4.88
C ALA A 123 -8.93 12.02 -4.96
N SER A 124 -9.86 11.70 -4.06
CA SER A 124 -11.20 12.28 -4.07
C SER A 124 -11.22 13.75 -3.66
N SER A 125 -10.45 14.15 -2.64
CA SER A 125 -10.18 15.57 -2.33
C SER A 125 -9.56 16.41 -3.47
N ARG A 126 -9.08 15.76 -4.55
CA ARG A 126 -8.60 16.43 -5.78
C ARG A 126 -9.61 16.37 -6.93
N GLY A 127 -10.81 15.85 -6.68
CA GLY A 127 -11.87 15.63 -7.66
C GLY A 127 -11.54 14.54 -8.70
N ALA A 128 -10.60 13.63 -8.40
CA ALA A 128 -10.15 12.62 -9.35
C ALA A 128 -11.01 11.35 -9.36
N ILE A 129 -11.68 11.06 -8.25
CA ILE A 129 -12.54 9.88 -8.06
C ILE A 129 -13.75 10.25 -7.19
N ASP A 130 -14.79 9.43 -7.26
CA ASP A 130 -15.89 9.40 -6.30
C ASP A 130 -15.48 8.48 -5.14
N LEU A 131 -15.30 9.02 -3.93
CA LEU A 131 -14.77 8.22 -2.82
C LEU A 131 -15.71 7.07 -2.43
N GLU A 132 -17.02 7.33 -2.36
CA GLU A 132 -18.01 6.33 -1.92
C GLU A 132 -17.98 5.12 -2.86
N ALA A 133 -18.02 5.39 -4.18
CA ALA A 133 -17.96 4.33 -5.19
C ALA A 133 -16.69 3.47 -5.09
N GLU A 134 -15.54 4.06 -4.80
CA GLU A 134 -14.26 3.34 -4.72
C GLU A 134 -14.11 2.57 -3.38
N LEU A 135 -14.67 3.08 -2.29
CA LEU A 135 -14.73 2.35 -1.02
C LEU A 135 -15.67 1.14 -1.11
N ASP A 136 -16.80 1.27 -1.82
CA ASP A 136 -17.70 0.16 -2.12
C ASP A 136 -17.01 -0.89 -3.00
N ALA A 137 -16.33 -0.46 -4.07
CA ALA A 137 -15.57 -1.36 -4.93
C ALA A 137 -14.48 -2.14 -4.14
N LEU A 138 -13.81 -1.51 -3.17
CA LEU A 138 -12.88 -2.19 -2.27
C LEU A 138 -13.57 -3.28 -1.44
N ARG A 139 -14.74 -2.97 -0.85
CA ARG A 139 -15.51 -3.95 -0.07
C ARG A 139 -15.98 -5.13 -0.93
N GLU A 140 -16.46 -4.85 -2.14
CA GLU A 140 -16.86 -5.87 -3.11
C GLU A 140 -15.69 -6.76 -3.56
N ALA A 141 -14.49 -6.17 -3.67
CA ALA A 141 -13.24 -6.90 -3.93
C ALA A 141 -12.72 -7.70 -2.72
N GLY A 142 -13.40 -7.63 -1.57
CA GLY A 142 -13.07 -8.39 -0.36
C GLY A 142 -12.15 -7.67 0.63
N PHE A 143 -11.84 -6.39 0.40
CA PHE A 143 -11.10 -5.59 1.38
C PHE A 143 -11.99 -5.23 2.57
N TRP A 144 -11.53 -5.56 3.77
CA TRP A 144 -12.30 -5.27 4.98
C TRP A 144 -12.14 -3.82 5.41
N ILE A 145 -13.25 -3.08 5.42
CA ILE A 145 -13.36 -1.72 5.96
C ILE A 145 -14.43 -1.73 7.03
N SER A 146 -14.10 -1.38 8.27
CA SER A 146 -15.11 -1.21 9.32
C SER A 146 -16.07 -0.08 8.97
N ASP A 147 -17.34 -0.19 9.36
CA ASP A 147 -18.33 0.86 9.12
C ASP A 147 -17.87 2.21 9.68
N ALA A 148 -17.26 2.21 10.87
CA ALA A 148 -16.71 3.41 11.47
C ALA A 148 -15.57 4.06 10.64
N LEU A 149 -14.73 3.27 9.96
CA LEU A 149 -13.68 3.81 9.09
C LEU A 149 -14.28 4.29 7.76
N TYR A 150 -15.28 3.58 7.25
CA TYR A 150 -16.00 3.93 6.02
C TYR A 150 -16.70 5.29 6.18
N GLU A 151 -17.56 5.42 7.21
CA GLU A 151 -18.28 6.65 7.53
C GLU A 151 -17.30 7.81 7.77
N ARG A 152 -16.25 7.57 8.55
CA ARG A 152 -15.23 8.59 8.81
C ARG A 152 -14.49 9.04 7.54
N ALA A 153 -14.26 8.13 6.59
CA ALA A 153 -13.63 8.51 5.32
C ALA A 153 -14.57 9.43 4.51
N LEU A 154 -15.86 9.12 4.44
CA LEU A 154 -16.84 9.97 3.75
C LEU A 154 -16.98 11.35 4.41
N GLU A 155 -17.06 11.41 5.74
CA GLU A 155 -17.11 12.67 6.48
C GLU A 155 -15.90 13.57 6.15
N MET A 156 -14.71 12.97 6.00
CA MET A 156 -13.48 13.71 5.67
C MET A 156 -13.41 14.18 4.21
N ASP A 157 -14.23 13.62 3.32
CA ASP A 157 -14.26 13.99 1.89
C ASP A 157 -15.21 15.16 1.62
N GLU A 158 -16.22 15.31 2.47
CA GLU A 158 -17.18 16.43 2.41
C GLU A 158 -16.61 17.75 2.98
N GLU A 159 -15.48 17.71 3.70
CA GLU A 159 -14.79 18.86 4.32
C GLU A 159 -13.83 19.60 3.36
#